data_AF-A0A9E2NZU5-F1
#
_entry.id   AF-A0A9E2NZU5-F1
#
_cell.length_a   1.000
_cell.length_b   1.000
_cell.length_c   1.000
_cell.angle_alpha   90.00
_cell.angle_beta   90.00
_cell.angle_gamma   90.00
#
_symmetry.space_group_name_H-M   'P 1'
#
loop_
_entity.id
_entity.type
_entity.pdbx_description
1 polymer ?
#
loop_
_entity_poly.entity_id
_entity_poly.type
_entity_poly.pdbx_seq_one_letter_code
_entity_poly.pdbx_strand_id
1 'polypeptide(L)'
;MSSAQKNFGVILLQIALALFLVVSGIAVLQGGNGGDVGVAVNSIIKGDIARIVVYAIGVCELLAGVFLIIRFFMPTGNLADILLLIIIIAWIVIVVLLDILGRGGLLDGAFRSFNSIIAFFRNLSSHLLVLGALLIVKRG
;
A
#
# COMPACT_ATOMS: atom_id res chain seq x y z
N MET A 1 -1.85 4.62 -32.52
CA MET A 1 -2.72 3.67 -31.80
C MET A 1 -3.69 4.47 -30.97
N SER A 2 -4.99 4.25 -31.19
CA SER A 2 -6.11 5.02 -30.63
C SER A 2 -5.99 5.16 -29.12
N SER A 3 -6.12 6.39 -28.62
CA SER A 3 -6.27 6.73 -27.21
C SER A 3 -7.46 5.96 -26.65
N ALA A 4 -7.20 4.79 -26.06
CA ALA A 4 -8.19 4.04 -25.31
C ALA A 4 -8.82 5.00 -24.30
N GLN A 5 -10.14 5.17 -24.37
CA GLN A 5 -10.88 5.89 -23.34
C GLN A 5 -10.46 5.29 -21.99
N LYS A 6 -9.70 6.05 -21.19
CA LYS A 6 -9.44 5.66 -19.81
C LYS A 6 -10.81 5.53 -19.16
N ASN A 7 -11.19 4.29 -18.86
CA ASN A 7 -12.48 3.98 -18.28
C ASN A 7 -12.60 4.80 -16.98
N PHE A 8 -13.72 5.50 -16.77
CA PHE A 8 -13.87 6.43 -15.64
C PHE A 8 -13.54 5.76 -14.29
N GLY A 9 -13.84 4.47 -14.17
CA GLY A 9 -13.44 3.66 -13.02
C GLY A 9 -11.93 3.58 -12.79
N VAL A 10 -11.12 3.47 -13.85
CA VAL A 10 -9.64 3.44 -13.75
C VAL A 10 -9.09 4.80 -13.32
N ILE A 11 -9.69 5.89 -13.82
CA ILE A 11 -9.31 7.25 -13.40
C ILE A 11 -9.58 7.45 -11.90
N LEU A 12 -10.78 7.09 -11.46
CA LEU A 12 -11.16 7.21 -10.05
C LEU A 12 -10.25 6.35 -9.17
N LEU A 13 -9.93 5.13 -9.60
CA LEU A 13 -9.02 4.23 -8.89
C LEU A 13 -7.60 4.79 -8.80
N GLN A 14 -7.09 5.37 -9.89
CA GLN A 14 -5.76 5.96 -9.93
C GLN A 14 -5.64 7.14 -8.95
N ILE A 15 -6.66 8.00 -8.90
CA ILE A 15 -6.70 9.14 -7.96
C ILE A 15 -6.80 8.62 -6.52
N ALA A 16 -7.70 7.69 -6.24
CA ALA A 16 -7.87 7.11 -4.91
C ALA A 16 -6.58 6.44 -4.41
N LEU A 17 -5.93 5.66 -5.27
CA LEU A 17 -4.66 5.00 -4.98
C LEU A 17 -3.54 6.00 -4.72
N ALA A 18 -3.42 7.04 -5.55
CA ALA A 18 -2.42 8.08 -5.39
C ALA A 18 -2.59 8.82 -4.04
N LEU A 19 -3.82 9.23 -3.71
CA LEU A 19 -4.12 9.89 -2.44
C LEU A 19 -3.85 8.97 -1.24
N PHE A 20 -4.26 7.71 -1.33
CA PHE A 20 -4.01 6.71 -0.29
C PHE A 20 -2.51 6.54 -0.03
N LEU A 21 -1.71 6.36 -1.08
CA LEU A 21 -0.26 6.18 -0.95
C LEU A 21 0.46 7.43 -0.41
N VAL A 22 0.05 8.63 -0.84
CA VAL A 22 0.60 9.88 -0.30
C VAL A 22 0.26 10.02 1.18
N VAL A 23 -1.00 9.84 1.57
CA VAL A 23 -1.43 10.01 2.96
C VAL A 23 -0.81 8.93 3.86
N SER A 24 -0.79 7.68 3.40
CA SER A 24 -0.13 6.57 4.10
C SER A 24 1.35 6.86 4.30
N GLY A 25 2.07 7.23 3.23
CA GLY A 25 3.48 7.58 3.29
C GLY A 25 3.76 8.71 4.28
N ILE A 26 2.99 9.80 4.24
CA ILE A 26 3.11 10.91 5.21
C ILE A 26 2.84 10.43 6.63
N ALA A 27 1.78 9.65 6.86
CA ALA A 27 1.41 9.18 8.18
C ALA A 27 2.45 8.23 8.80
N VAL A 28 3.08 7.40 7.96
CA VAL A 28 4.22 6.57 8.32
C VAL A 28 5.42 7.43 8.71
N LEU A 29 5.75 8.45 7.90
CA LEU A 29 6.87 9.37 8.15
C LEU A 29 6.68 10.25 9.40
N GLN A 30 5.44 10.54 9.80
CA GLN A 30 5.13 11.30 11.02
C GLN A 30 5.24 10.51 12.33
N GLY A 31 5.77 9.28 12.30
CA GLY A 31 6.01 8.48 13.49
C GLY A 31 5.04 7.32 13.69
N GLY A 32 4.39 6.86 12.61
CA GLY A 32 3.75 5.54 12.56
C GLY A 32 2.41 5.41 13.27
N ASN A 33 1.81 6.49 13.79
CA ASN A 33 0.53 6.44 14.49
C ASN A 33 -0.71 6.50 13.57
N GLY A 34 -0.53 6.70 12.26
CA GLY A 34 -1.65 6.85 11.32
C GLY A 34 -1.55 6.07 10.01
N GLY A 35 -0.45 5.36 9.75
CA GLY A 35 -0.29 4.53 8.55
C GLY A 35 -0.31 3.06 8.91
N ASP A 36 -1.06 2.24 8.16
CA ASP A 36 -1.25 0.80 8.42
C ASP A 36 0.10 0.07 8.57
N VAL A 37 1.10 0.46 7.77
CA VAL A 37 2.49 -0.07 7.83
C VAL A 37 3.22 0.30 9.13
N GLY A 38 3.09 1.54 9.59
CA GLY A 38 3.78 2.03 10.79
C GLY A 38 3.27 1.40 12.08
N VAL A 39 1.97 1.11 12.14
CA VAL A 39 1.35 0.40 13.27
C VAL A 39 1.83 -1.05 13.32
N ALA A 40 1.92 -1.70 12.17
CA ALA A 40 2.14 -3.14 12.13
C ALA A 40 3.61 -3.56 12.22
N VAL A 41 4.57 -2.81 11.67
CA VAL A 41 6.00 -3.14 11.87
C VAL A 41 6.44 -2.89 13.33
N ASN A 42 5.95 -1.83 13.98
CA ASN A 42 6.15 -1.62 15.42
C ASN A 42 5.52 -2.75 16.28
N SER A 43 4.57 -3.49 15.72
CA SER A 43 3.89 -4.59 16.41
C SER A 43 4.65 -5.92 16.37
N ILE A 44 5.54 -6.12 15.37
CA ILE A 44 6.28 -7.36 15.10
C ILE A 44 7.75 -7.26 15.53
N ILE A 45 8.39 -6.11 15.30
CA ILE A 45 9.81 -5.90 15.58
C ILE A 45 9.92 -4.77 16.59
N LYS A 46 10.41 -5.05 17.80
CA LYS A 46 10.79 -4.02 18.76
C LYS A 46 12.25 -3.64 18.52
N GLY A 47 12.52 -2.38 18.17
CA GLY A 47 13.87 -1.84 18.02
C GLY A 47 14.06 -0.95 16.79
N ASP A 48 15.25 -0.37 16.66
CA ASP A 48 15.58 0.62 15.60
C ASP A 48 15.44 0.08 14.17
N ILE A 49 15.64 -1.23 13.96
CA ILE A 49 15.53 -1.87 12.64
C ILE A 49 14.09 -1.85 12.13
N ALA A 50 13.10 -2.06 13.01
CA ALA A 50 11.68 -1.96 12.68
C ALA A 50 11.35 -0.57 12.14
N ARG A 51 11.87 0.44 12.83
CA ARG A 51 11.64 1.84 12.54
C ARG A 51 12.27 2.23 11.20
N ILE A 52 13.48 1.74 10.90
CA ILE A 52 14.16 1.96 9.63
C ILE A 52 13.36 1.36 8.47
N VAL A 53 12.82 0.14 8.62
CA VAL A 53 12.00 -0.52 7.59
C VAL A 53 10.69 0.23 7.36
N VAL A 54 10.02 0.68 8.43
CA VAL A 54 8.81 1.52 8.36
C VAL A 54 9.08 2.80 7.59
N TYR A 55 10.14 3.52 7.95
CA TYR A 55 10.49 4.76 7.29
C TYR A 55 10.85 4.53 5.82
N ALA A 56 11.60 3.47 5.49
CA ALA A 56 11.92 3.13 4.11
C ALA A 56 10.66 2.83 3.28
N ILE A 57 9.69 2.10 3.86
CA ILE A 57 8.41 1.84 3.19
C ILE A 57 7.62 3.14 3.03
N GLY A 58 7.50 3.98 4.07
CA GLY A 58 6.79 5.26 3.99
C GLY A 58 7.35 6.21 2.92
N VAL A 59 8.67 6.26 2.74
CA VAL A 59 9.30 7.00 1.63
C VAL A 59 8.89 6.41 0.29
N CYS A 60 8.95 5.09 0.13
CA CYS A 60 8.54 4.43 -1.12
C CYS A 60 7.06 4.67 -1.45
N GLU A 61 6.17 4.62 -0.46
CA GLU A 61 4.74 4.92 -0.62
C GLU A 61 4.49 6.36 -1.04
N LEU A 62 5.19 7.31 -0.41
CA LEU A 62 5.09 8.72 -0.75
C LEU A 62 5.53 8.97 -2.21
N LEU A 63 6.70 8.45 -2.58
CA LEU A 63 7.22 8.57 -3.94
C LEU A 63 6.30 7.92 -4.96
N ALA A 64 5.73 6.75 -4.63
CA ALA A 64 4.75 6.06 -5.44
C ALA A 64 3.48 6.89 -5.68
N GLY A 65 2.92 7.45 -4.61
CA GLY A 65 1.72 8.28 -4.68
C GLY A 65 1.94 9.54 -5.52
N VAL A 66 3.04 10.27 -5.27
CA VAL A 66 3.41 11.45 -6.06
C VAL A 66 3.62 11.09 -7.53
N PHE A 67 4.29 9.98 -7.81
CA PHE A 67 4.54 9.53 -9.16
C PHE A 67 3.24 9.15 -9.91
N LEU A 68 2.28 8.53 -9.22
CA LEU A 68 0.95 8.24 -9.79
C LEU A 68 0.16 9.51 -10.13
N ILE A 69 0.31 10.57 -9.35
CA ILE A 69 -0.27 11.89 -9.66
C ILE A 69 0.40 12.46 -10.91
N ILE A 70 1.73 12.40 -11.03
CA ILE A 70 2.44 12.88 -12.21
C ILE A 70 2.00 12.11 -13.47
N ARG A 71 1.87 10.79 -13.38
CA ARG A 71 1.36 9.93 -14.47
C ARG A 71 -0.07 10.28 -14.89
N PHE A 72 -0.86 10.90 -14.02
CA PHE A 72 -2.19 11.38 -14.38
C PHE A 72 -2.12 12.57 -15.36
N PHE A 73 -1.16 13.48 -15.16
CA PHE A 73 -0.99 14.69 -15.99
C PHE A 73 -0.06 14.49 -17.19
N MET A 74 0.88 13.54 -17.13
CA MET A 74 1.87 13.32 -18.18
C MET A 74 2.03 11.82 -18.48
N PRO A 75 2.12 11.41 -19.76
CA PRO A 75 2.47 10.05 -20.13
C PRO A 75 3.91 9.76 -19.72
N THR A 76 4.06 9.15 -18.56
CA THR A 76 5.32 8.58 -18.07
C THR A 76 5.53 7.26 -18.81
N GLY A 77 6.60 7.13 -19.59
CA GLY A 77 6.93 5.90 -20.33
C GLY A 77 7.29 4.71 -19.42
N ASN A 78 8.12 3.79 -19.91
CA ASN A 78 8.46 2.52 -19.23
C ASN A 78 8.93 2.64 -17.76
N LEU A 79 9.48 3.80 -17.36
CA LEU A 79 9.87 4.06 -15.97
C LEU A 79 8.70 3.94 -14.99
N ALA A 80 7.49 4.32 -15.42
CA ALA A 80 6.30 4.23 -14.59
C ALA A 80 5.87 2.81 -14.28
N ASP A 81 5.90 1.96 -15.30
CA ASP A 81 5.50 0.58 -15.16
C ASP A 81 6.50 -0.21 -14.31
N ILE A 82 7.79 0.14 -14.39
CA ILE A 82 8.84 -0.40 -13.52
C ILE A 82 8.64 0.05 -12.08
N LEU A 83 8.38 1.35 -11.85
CA LEU A 83 8.14 1.86 -10.50
C LEU A 83 6.91 1.20 -9.88
N LEU A 84 5.81 1.10 -10.62
CA LEU A 84 4.60 0.41 -10.19
C LEU A 84 4.83 -1.06 -9.89
N LEU A 85 5.68 -1.74 -10.67
CA LEU A 85 6.09 -3.11 -10.38
C LEU A 85 6.81 -3.22 -9.03
N ILE A 86 7.75 -2.31 -8.75
CA ILE A 86 8.47 -2.26 -7.47
C ILE A 86 7.49 -2.05 -6.31
N ILE A 87 6.52 -1.14 -6.48
CA ILE A 87 5.50 -0.84 -5.47
C ILE A 87 4.60 -2.06 -5.23
N ILE A 88 4.20 -2.79 -6.28
CA ILE A 88 3.44 -4.03 -6.14
C ILE A 88 4.22 -5.05 -5.30
N ILE A 89 5.52 -5.24 -5.58
CA ILE A 89 6.37 -6.16 -4.82
C ILE A 89 6.45 -5.72 -3.35
N ALA A 90 6.68 -4.43 -3.09
CA ALA A 90 6.68 -3.88 -1.74
C ALA A 90 5.34 -4.09 -1.03
N TRP A 91 4.21 -3.94 -1.74
CA TRP A 91 2.88 -4.15 -1.18
C TRP A 91 2.60 -5.60 -0.81
N ILE A 92 3.09 -6.55 -1.61
CA ILE A 92 3.04 -7.98 -1.26
C ILE A 92 3.81 -8.24 0.04
N VAL A 93 4.98 -7.62 0.21
CA VAL A 93 5.75 -7.73 1.46
C VAL A 93 4.96 -7.15 2.64
N ILE A 94 4.28 -6.01 2.46
CA ILE A 94 3.38 -5.44 3.48
C ILE A 94 2.30 -6.44 3.85
N VAL A 95 1.60 -7.05 2.89
CA VAL A 95 0.56 -8.07 3.17
C VAL A 95 1.12 -9.21 4.01
N VAL A 96 2.29 -9.73 3.66
CA VAL A 96 2.93 -10.80 4.43
C VAL A 96 3.28 -10.32 5.84
N LEU A 97 3.83 -9.12 5.97
CA LEU A 97 4.21 -8.59 7.27
C LEU A 97 2.99 -8.31 8.15
N LEU A 98 1.95 -7.66 7.64
CA LEU A 98 0.84 -7.20 8.48
C LEU A 98 -0.25 -8.27 8.63
N ASP A 99 -0.67 -8.89 7.54
CA ASP A 99 -1.77 -9.84 7.55
C ASP A 99 -1.33 -11.23 8.01
N ILE A 100 -0.08 -11.65 7.76
CA ILE A 100 0.40 -12.97 8.21
C ILE A 100 1.11 -12.86 9.56
N LEU A 101 2.12 -12.00 9.65
CA LEU A 101 3.05 -11.93 10.80
C LEU A 101 2.65 -10.87 11.84
N GLY A 102 1.77 -9.93 11.48
CA GLY A 102 1.41 -8.77 12.28
C GLY A 102 0.49 -9.07 13.45
N ARG A 103 0.38 -8.12 14.39
CA ARG A 103 -0.58 -8.25 15.49
C ARG A 103 -2.01 -8.34 14.97
N GLY A 104 -2.71 -9.39 15.38
CA GLY A 104 -4.05 -9.71 14.87
C GLY A 104 -4.05 -10.29 13.45
N GLY A 105 -2.88 -10.58 12.88
CA GLY A 105 -2.70 -11.34 11.65
C GLY A 105 -2.89 -12.84 11.85
N LEU A 106 -2.70 -13.60 10.78
CA LEU A 106 -2.96 -15.04 10.71
C LEU A 106 -2.25 -15.83 11.81
N LEU A 107 -0.99 -15.48 12.08
CA LEU A 107 -0.14 -16.17 13.06
C LEU A 107 -0.27 -15.63 14.49
N ASP A 108 -0.84 -14.42 14.67
CA ASP A 108 -1.06 -13.80 15.98
C ASP A 108 -2.54 -13.82 16.41
N GLY A 109 -3.31 -14.78 15.90
CA GLY A 109 -4.63 -15.08 16.42
C GLY A 109 -5.81 -14.37 15.73
N ALA A 110 -5.71 -14.12 14.41
CA ALA A 110 -6.83 -13.68 13.58
C ALA A 110 -8.14 -14.46 13.85
N PHE A 111 -8.05 -15.76 14.16
CA PHE A 111 -9.21 -16.64 14.38
C PHE A 111 -9.56 -16.91 15.85
N ARG A 112 -8.98 -16.16 16.80
CA ARG A 112 -9.23 -16.40 18.25
C ARG A 112 -10.59 -15.89 18.72
N SER A 113 -11.15 -14.87 18.07
CA SER A 113 -12.45 -14.30 18.41
C SER A 113 -13.13 -13.74 17.17
N PHE A 114 -14.46 -13.61 17.22
CA PHE A 114 -15.21 -13.02 16.11
C PHE A 114 -14.76 -11.58 15.80
N ASN A 115 -14.42 -10.80 16.82
CA ASN A 115 -13.87 -9.45 16.64
C ASN A 115 -12.50 -9.46 15.96
N SER A 116 -11.63 -10.42 16.32
CA SER A 116 -10.33 -10.60 15.66
C SER A 116 -10.47 -11.00 14.20
N ILE A 117 -11.45 -11.85 13.89
CA ILE A 117 -11.74 -12.29 12.51
C ILE A 117 -12.17 -11.10 11.66
N ILE A 118 -13.11 -10.29 12.15
CA ILE A 118 -13.56 -9.09 11.42
C ILE A 118 -12.42 -8.10 11.24
N ALA A 119 -11.60 -7.86 12.26
CA ALA A 119 -10.45 -6.96 12.16
C ALA A 119 -9.44 -7.45 11.12
N PHE A 120 -9.13 -8.76 11.11
CA PHE A 120 -8.25 -9.38 10.13
C PHE A 120 -8.80 -9.23 8.70
N PHE A 121 -10.06 -9.62 8.45
CA PHE A 121 -10.66 -9.49 7.12
C PHE A 121 -10.75 -8.03 6.67
N ARG A 122 -10.97 -7.09 7.58
CA ARG A 122 -10.99 -5.66 7.27
C ARG A 122 -9.61 -5.19 6.77
N ASN A 123 -8.54 -5.51 7.49
CA ASN A 123 -7.18 -5.14 7.11
C ASN A 123 -6.74 -5.85 5.82
N LEU A 124 -7.00 -7.15 5.71
CA LEU A 124 -6.69 -7.90 4.50
C LEU A 124 -7.42 -7.33 3.28
N SER A 125 -8.70 -6.94 3.44
CA SER A 125 -9.48 -6.34 2.36
C SER A 125 -8.94 -4.99 1.90
N SER A 126 -8.47 -4.13 2.82
CA SER A 126 -7.88 -2.84 2.44
C SER A 126 -6.58 -3.04 1.67
N HIS A 127 -5.70 -3.94 2.12
CA HIS A 127 -4.45 -4.22 1.43
C HIS A 127 -4.67 -4.86 0.05
N LEU A 128 -5.65 -5.77 -0.08
CA LEU A 128 -6.03 -6.35 -1.37
C LEU A 128 -6.66 -5.33 -2.32
N LEU A 129 -7.44 -4.37 -1.81
CA LEU A 129 -7.96 -3.26 -2.62
C LEU A 129 -6.83 -2.40 -3.20
N VAL A 130 -5.81 -2.08 -2.39
CA VAL A 130 -4.64 -1.32 -2.85
C VAL A 130 -3.84 -2.12 -3.89
N LEU A 131 -3.62 -3.40 -3.65
CA LEU A 131 -2.91 -4.28 -4.59
C LEU A 131 -3.68 -4.45 -5.90
N GLY A 132 -5.00 -4.66 -5.83
CA GLY A 132 -5.87 -4.69 -7.00
C GLY A 132 -5.85 -3.38 -7.77
N ALA A 133 -5.80 -2.25 -7.05
CA ALA A 133 -5.69 -0.94 -7.68
C ALA A 133 -4.37 -0.73 -8.41
N LEU A 134 -3.25 -1.11 -7.79
CA LEU A 134 -1.93 -1.07 -8.43
C LEU A 134 -1.89 -1.92 -9.71
N LEU A 135 -2.49 -3.11 -9.69
CA LEU A 135 -2.53 -4.00 -10.86
C LEU A 135 -3.37 -3.44 -12.01
N ILE A 136 -4.54 -2.86 -11.70
CA ILE A 136 -5.40 -2.23 -12.72
C ILE A 136 -4.70 -1.01 -13.32
N VAL A 137 -4.12 -0.15 -12.47
CA VAL A 137 -3.44 1.07 -12.92
C VAL A 137 -2.17 0.76 -13.72
N LYS A 138 -1.44 -0.32 -13.40
CA LYS A 138 -0.28 -0.75 -14.21
C LYS A 138 -0.67 -1.23 -15.61
N ARG A 139 -1.88 -1.74 -15.79
CA ARG A 139 -2.34 -2.31 -17.08
C ARG A 139 -3.04 -1.26 -17.98
N GLY A 140 -3.51 -0.16 -17.40
CA GLY A 140 -4.11 0.98 -18.10
C GLY A 140 -3.10 2.06 -18.45
#